data_AF-A0A953I1A1-F1
#
_entry.id   AF-A0A953I1A1-F1
#
_cell.length_a   1.000
_cell.length_b   1.000
_cell.length_c   1.000
_cell.angle_alpha   90.00
_cell.angle_beta   90.00
_cell.angle_gamma   90.00
#
_symmetry.space_group_name_H-M   'P 1'
#
loop_
_entity.id
_entity.type
_entity.pdbx_description
1 polymer ?
#
loop_
_entity_poly.entity_id
_entity_poly.type
_entity_poly.pdbx_seq_one_letter_code
_entity_poly.pdbx_strand_id
1 'polypeptide(L)'
;MDPRARWRLFLLVGVAAPAAMGAGGLLLARLVTGRFPDLLRLPSGQATLAGLVAGGASLALVGLLSRLSGRLEDALRRTGTRAGEEVLQSLGYPLMVALVTTSAIGEELLFRGGLQPLVGLLPAAFLFGFSHGGWVRDNWAYAAVAALSGTVFGAAYALTGDLWAPAIGHSVHNVLSTLLLGRHVEVEWRGPVPVIRLVPDPPENAAEEEVPPMSFPSPYPPRPTARALGLVTGQLPPGPQNDICDVPGVRVGHATRVEGEGPLVPGQGPVRTGVTAILPHGGNLFQQKVPAGVFVLNGFGKATGLAQVVELGTLETPILLTNTLSAFRAADALVSYMLEQNPEIGVTTSTVNPVVGECNDGHLNDIQGRHVTAEMVRAALEGASSGPVQQGAVGAGTGMVCFGFKGGIGSASRRVDRYVLGALVLANFGRREDLLIHGVPVGRRLAHYPEPPAAPASGPADAQEPAPAAEQAPEVGDPDEPPPGSVMIVLATDAPLDARQLTRLARRGALGLARVGGSAANGSGDFVLAFSTANRTAHRADYPVRAVTLLRDDSAAMDDLFRAAVEAVEEAVINALFTARTVTGRDGHVAHELPVDQVLSWLNESDQ
;
A
#
# COMPACT_ATOMS: atom_id res chain seq x y z
N MET A 1 7.94 25.33 6.96
CA MET A 1 9.02 25.98 7.72
C MET A 1 8.65 27.43 8.00
N ASP A 2 8.86 27.90 9.24
CA ASP A 2 8.79 29.33 9.60
C ASP A 2 9.78 30.14 8.71
N PRO A 3 9.39 31.32 8.17
CA PRO A 3 10.29 32.24 7.45
C PRO A 3 11.66 32.46 8.13
N ARG A 4 11.72 32.49 9.46
CA ARG A 4 12.98 32.64 10.21
C ARG A 4 13.87 31.40 10.13
N ALA A 5 13.26 30.20 10.10
CA ALA A 5 13.98 28.95 9.90
C ALA A 5 14.55 28.84 8.49
N ARG A 6 13.81 29.31 7.47
CA ARG A 6 14.28 29.38 6.07
C ARG A 6 15.52 30.26 5.93
N TRP A 7 15.52 31.45 6.53
CA TRP A 7 16.67 32.35 6.51
C TRP A 7 17.89 31.81 7.25
N ARG A 8 17.68 31.13 8.39
CA ARG A 8 18.78 30.49 9.13
C ARG A 8 19.39 29.33 8.34
N LEU A 9 18.56 28.50 7.69
CA LEU A 9 19.03 27.42 6.84
C LEU A 9 19.82 27.96 5.64
N PHE A 10 19.33 29.02 4.99
CA PHE A 10 20.04 29.71 3.92
C PHE A 10 21.41 30.24 4.38
N LEU A 11 21.47 30.94 5.51
CA LEU A 11 22.74 31.48 6.03
C LEU A 11 23.71 30.36 6.42
N LEU A 12 23.23 29.27 7.01
CA LEU A 12 24.06 28.17 7.47
C LEU A 12 24.59 27.33 6.30
N VAL A 13 23.70 26.82 5.45
CA VAL A 13 24.02 25.87 4.38
C VAL A 13 24.49 26.57 3.10
N GLY A 14 23.93 27.74 2.81
CA GLY A 14 24.19 28.47 1.57
C GLY A 14 25.34 29.45 1.60
N VAL A 15 25.69 29.94 2.79
CA VAL A 15 26.72 30.99 2.95
C VAL A 15 27.84 30.51 3.86
N ALA A 16 27.54 30.12 5.10
CA ALA A 16 28.55 29.80 6.09
C ALA A 16 29.33 28.52 5.74
N ALA A 17 28.67 27.43 5.35
CA ALA A 17 29.34 26.18 5.00
C ALA A 17 30.21 26.30 3.72
N PRO A 18 29.72 26.84 2.59
CA PRO A 18 30.56 27.09 1.42
C PRO A 18 31.71 28.07 1.70
N ALA A 19 31.48 29.11 2.50
CA ALA A 19 32.54 30.06 2.88
C ALA A 19 33.62 29.40 3.76
N ALA A 20 33.23 28.55 4.71
CA ALA A 20 34.17 27.79 5.54
C ALA A 20 34.98 26.80 4.69
N MET A 21 34.32 26.11 3.75
CA MET A 21 34.98 25.20 2.81
C MET A 21 35.96 25.94 1.89
N GLY A 22 35.54 27.07 1.33
CA GLY A 22 36.38 27.94 0.50
C GLY A 22 37.56 28.51 1.28
N ALA A 23 37.36 28.95 2.53
CA ALA A 23 38.43 29.42 3.42
C ALA A 23 39.43 28.30 3.76
N GLY A 24 38.95 27.08 3.99
CA GLY A 24 39.79 25.89 4.17
C GLY A 24 40.63 25.59 2.92
N GLY A 25 40.02 25.67 1.74
CA GLY A 25 40.71 25.53 0.45
C GLY A 25 41.79 26.59 0.23
N LEU A 26 41.48 27.87 0.53
CA LEU A 26 42.43 28.98 0.45
C LEU A 26 43.61 28.82 1.42
N LEU A 27 43.34 28.41 2.66
CA LEU A 27 44.37 28.17 3.66
C LEU A 27 45.28 27.02 3.24
N LEU A 28 44.69 25.91 2.75
CA LEU A 28 45.43 24.77 2.25
C LEU A 28 46.30 25.17 1.05
N ALA A 29 45.74 25.89 0.08
CA ALA A 29 46.49 26.41 -1.07
C ALA A 29 47.67 27.30 -0.64
N ARG A 30 47.45 28.19 0.34
CA ARG A 30 48.49 29.08 0.88
C ARG A 30 49.61 28.32 1.59
N LEU A 31 49.26 27.33 2.41
CA LEU A 31 50.22 26.51 3.14
C LEU A 31 51.10 25.67 2.20
N VAL A 32 50.53 25.23 1.08
CA VAL A 32 51.18 24.30 0.15
C VAL A 32 51.99 25.02 -0.92
N THR A 33 51.41 26.05 -1.54
CA THR A 33 51.99 26.70 -2.72
C THR A 33 52.71 28.00 -2.40
N GLY A 34 52.56 28.51 -1.17
CA GLY A 34 53.08 29.81 -0.77
C GLY A 34 52.37 31.00 -1.44
N ARG A 35 51.27 30.77 -2.17
CA ARG A 35 50.47 31.79 -2.89
C ARG A 35 48.99 31.62 -2.58
N PHE A 36 48.22 32.70 -2.68
CA PHE A 36 46.75 32.61 -2.67
C PHE A 36 46.26 32.38 -4.10
N PRO A 37 45.22 31.55 -4.30
CA PRO A 37 44.54 31.41 -5.59
C PRO A 37 43.99 32.76 -6.11
N ASP A 38 44.01 32.96 -7.43
CA ASP A 38 43.72 34.23 -8.13
C ASP A 38 42.23 34.68 -8.14
N LEU A 39 41.43 34.35 -7.12
CA LEU A 39 40.01 34.75 -7.02
C LEU A 39 39.78 36.20 -6.58
N LEU A 40 40.84 36.94 -6.24
CA LEU A 40 40.75 38.37 -5.90
C LEU A 40 40.80 39.29 -7.14
N ARG A 41 40.98 38.73 -8.33
CA ARG A 41 40.98 39.45 -9.62
C ARG A 41 39.70 39.12 -10.38
N LEU A 42 39.24 40.04 -11.24
CA LEU A 42 38.13 39.74 -12.14
C LEU A 42 38.54 38.66 -13.17
N PRO A 43 37.62 37.77 -13.57
CA PRO A 43 37.92 36.71 -14.53
C PRO A 43 38.35 37.30 -15.87
N SER A 44 39.39 36.72 -16.47
CA SER A 44 39.78 37.06 -17.83
C SER A 44 38.74 36.56 -18.84
N GLY A 45 38.71 37.14 -20.05
CA GLY A 45 37.87 36.64 -21.14
C GLY A 45 38.19 35.18 -21.51
N GLN A 46 39.46 34.78 -21.40
CA GLN A 46 39.90 33.39 -21.64
C GLN A 46 39.41 32.44 -20.55
N ALA A 47 39.50 32.82 -19.27
CA ALA A 47 38.98 32.00 -18.17
C ALA A 47 37.46 31.86 -18.22
N THR A 48 36.75 32.93 -18.60
CA THR A 48 35.30 32.91 -18.81
C THR A 48 34.92 31.94 -19.92
N LEU A 49 35.60 32.01 -21.07
CA LEU A 49 35.34 31.09 -22.19
C LEU A 49 35.67 29.63 -21.82
N ALA A 50 36.83 29.40 -21.19
CA ALA A 50 37.23 28.07 -20.74
C ALA A 50 36.23 27.49 -19.72
N GLY A 51 35.71 28.33 -18.82
CA GLY A 51 34.68 27.92 -17.86
C GLY A 51 33.36 27.55 -18.54
N LEU A 52 32.86 28.36 -19.47
CA LEU A 52 31.65 28.03 -20.22
C LEU A 52 31.79 26.70 -21.00
N VAL A 53 32.94 26.49 -21.63
CA VAL A 53 33.25 25.22 -22.33
C VAL A 53 33.29 24.05 -21.35
N ALA A 54 33.94 24.20 -20.19
CA ALA A 54 34.01 23.15 -19.18
C ALA A 54 32.62 22.81 -18.59
N GLY A 55 31.79 23.82 -18.33
CA GLY A 55 30.41 23.63 -17.88
C GLY A 55 29.57 22.87 -18.90
N GLY A 56 29.64 23.26 -20.18
CA GLY A 56 28.97 22.56 -21.28
C GLY A 56 29.46 21.13 -21.47
N ALA A 57 30.78 20.90 -21.39
CA ALA A 57 31.36 19.56 -21.49
C ALA A 57 30.93 18.65 -20.34
N SER A 58 30.86 19.17 -19.11
CA SER A 58 30.35 18.43 -17.94
C SER A 58 28.88 18.06 -18.10
N LEU A 59 28.02 18.98 -18.59
CA LEU A 59 26.61 18.70 -18.85
C LEU A 59 26.41 17.66 -19.96
N ALA A 60 27.18 17.77 -21.06
CA ALA A 60 27.14 16.80 -22.15
C ALA A 60 27.59 15.40 -21.69
N LEU A 61 28.61 15.33 -20.84
CA LEU A 61 29.08 14.10 -20.23
C LEU A 61 28.00 13.44 -19.36
N VAL A 62 27.36 14.20 -18.47
CA VAL A 62 26.26 13.70 -17.64
C VAL A 62 25.10 13.20 -18.52
N GLY A 63 24.70 13.98 -19.53
CA GLY A 63 23.61 13.63 -20.44
C GLY A 63 23.91 12.43 -21.35
N LEU A 64 25.18 12.22 -21.72
CA LEU A 64 25.59 11.03 -22.48
C LEU A 64 25.60 9.79 -21.59
N LEU A 65 26.17 9.89 -20.39
CA LEU A 65 26.30 8.74 -19.48
C LEU A 65 24.95 8.29 -18.94
N SER A 66 24.01 9.21 -18.68
CA SER A 66 22.66 8.85 -18.24
C SER A 66 21.94 7.99 -19.29
N ARG A 67 22.10 8.27 -20.58
CA ARG A 67 21.53 7.46 -21.68
C ARG A 67 22.14 6.08 -21.80
N LEU A 68 23.37 5.89 -21.35
CA LEU A 68 24.11 4.63 -21.47
C LEU A 68 23.90 3.70 -20.27
N SER A 69 23.28 4.16 -19.18
CA SER A 69 23.11 3.37 -17.96
C SER A 69 21.82 3.72 -17.21
N GLY A 70 20.83 2.82 -17.27
CA GLY A 70 19.59 2.96 -16.49
C GLY A 70 19.84 3.02 -14.97
N ARG A 71 20.89 2.35 -14.47
CA ARG A 71 21.29 2.47 -13.05
C ARG A 71 21.78 3.86 -12.67
N LEU A 72 22.43 4.56 -13.60
CA LEU A 72 22.89 5.93 -13.39
C LEU A 72 21.72 6.92 -13.50
N GLU A 73 20.80 6.68 -14.44
CA GLU A 73 19.55 7.44 -14.53
C GLU A 73 18.75 7.33 -13.22
N ASP A 74 18.59 6.12 -12.68
CA ASP A 74 17.94 5.90 -11.39
C ASP A 74 18.68 6.55 -10.22
N ALA A 75 20.01 6.52 -10.22
CA ALA A 75 20.83 7.16 -9.19
C ALA A 75 20.69 8.70 -9.23
N LEU A 76 20.71 9.30 -10.42
CA LEU A 76 20.48 10.74 -10.64
C LEU A 76 19.06 11.16 -10.23
N ARG A 77 18.06 10.34 -10.53
CA ARG A 77 16.67 10.55 -10.07
C ARG A 77 16.54 10.46 -8.55
N ARG A 78 17.27 9.54 -7.90
CA ARG A 78 17.27 9.36 -6.43
C ARG A 78 18.03 10.45 -5.66
N THR A 79 19.17 10.93 -6.16
CA THR A 79 19.87 12.07 -5.55
C THR A 79 19.16 13.40 -5.79
N GLY A 80 18.38 13.52 -6.88
CA GLY A 80 17.49 14.65 -7.11
C GLY A 80 16.30 14.69 -6.14
N THR A 81 15.73 13.55 -5.74
CA THR A 81 14.41 13.53 -5.10
C THR A 81 14.41 13.84 -3.60
N ARG A 82 13.55 14.82 -3.26
CA ARG A 82 12.68 14.93 -2.04
C ARG A 82 13.15 15.63 -0.76
N ALA A 83 14.39 16.07 -0.59
CA ALA A 83 14.74 16.92 0.57
C ALA A 83 15.36 18.28 0.19
N GLY A 84 16.15 18.34 -0.89
CA GLY A 84 16.76 19.58 -1.37
C GLY A 84 15.83 20.41 -2.26
N GLU A 85 15.04 19.75 -3.11
CA GLU A 85 14.19 20.41 -4.13
C GLU A 85 13.08 21.28 -3.53
N GLU A 86 12.33 20.76 -2.56
CA GLU A 86 11.28 21.54 -1.89
C GLU A 86 11.85 22.75 -1.12
N VAL A 87 13.05 22.57 -0.55
CA VAL A 87 13.77 23.65 0.15
C VAL A 87 14.25 24.70 -0.85
N LEU A 88 14.88 24.30 -1.95
CA LEU A 88 15.38 25.17 -3.03
C LEU A 88 14.26 25.94 -3.74
N GLN A 89 13.16 25.26 -4.09
CA GLN A 89 11.98 25.86 -4.72
C GLN A 89 11.27 26.84 -3.77
N SER A 90 11.24 26.56 -2.47
CA SER A 90 10.63 27.47 -1.47
C SER A 90 11.42 28.77 -1.22
N LEU A 91 12.67 28.86 -1.69
CA LEU A 91 13.58 29.99 -1.52
C LEU A 91 13.54 30.99 -2.70
N GLY A 92 12.94 30.61 -3.84
CA GLY A 92 12.84 31.43 -5.05
C GLY A 92 14.09 31.41 -5.95
N TYR A 93 13.89 31.62 -7.26
CA TYR A 93 14.95 31.50 -8.28
C TYR A 93 16.23 32.30 -8.01
N PRO A 94 16.19 33.58 -7.61
CA PRO A 94 17.40 34.36 -7.36
C PRO A 94 18.27 33.78 -6.23
N LEU A 95 17.62 33.30 -5.16
CA LEU A 95 18.30 32.77 -3.99
C LEU A 95 18.88 31.38 -4.26
N MET A 96 18.18 30.58 -5.06
CA MET A 96 18.65 29.29 -5.55
C MET A 96 19.92 29.43 -6.41
N VAL A 97 19.94 30.37 -7.37
CA VAL A 97 21.12 30.64 -8.20
C VAL A 97 22.31 31.06 -7.34
N ALA A 98 22.08 31.94 -6.35
CA ALA A 98 23.12 32.35 -5.42
C ALA A 98 23.67 31.17 -4.60
N LEU A 99 22.80 30.25 -4.15
CA LEU A 99 23.19 29.08 -3.37
C LEU A 99 24.12 28.15 -4.16
N VAL A 100 23.68 27.72 -5.34
CA VAL A 100 24.41 26.72 -6.14
C VAL A 100 25.72 27.27 -6.69
N THR A 101 25.75 28.58 -6.98
CA THR A 101 26.96 29.29 -7.41
C THR A 101 27.97 29.42 -6.27
N THR A 102 27.49 29.77 -5.06
CA THR A 102 28.36 29.91 -3.89
C THR A 102 28.95 28.56 -3.46
N SER A 103 28.16 27.49 -3.53
CA SER A 103 28.66 26.12 -3.33
C SER A 103 29.73 25.75 -4.35
N ALA A 104 29.45 25.97 -5.65
CA ALA A 104 30.40 25.67 -6.72
C ALA A 104 31.74 26.38 -6.51
N ILE A 105 31.73 27.67 -6.16
CA ILE A 105 32.96 28.42 -5.89
C ILE A 105 33.73 27.84 -4.68
N GLY A 106 33.03 27.51 -3.59
CA GLY A 106 33.63 26.90 -2.41
C GLY A 106 34.28 25.55 -2.71
N GLU A 107 33.64 24.74 -3.56
CA GLU A 107 34.14 23.43 -3.96
C GLU A 107 35.36 23.56 -4.87
N GLU A 108 35.34 24.46 -5.85
CA GLU A 108 36.52 24.68 -6.70
C GLU A 108 37.71 25.23 -5.92
N LEU A 109 37.47 26.10 -4.93
CA LEU A 109 38.49 26.55 -4.00
C LEU A 109 39.17 25.40 -3.25
N LEU A 110 38.37 24.46 -2.73
CA LEU A 110 38.90 23.32 -2.00
C LEU A 110 39.61 22.33 -2.93
N PHE A 111 38.93 21.88 -3.98
CA PHE A 111 39.41 20.76 -4.79
C PHE A 111 40.45 21.19 -5.82
N ARG A 112 40.31 22.35 -6.46
CA ARG A 112 41.19 22.80 -7.55
C ARG A 112 42.24 23.77 -7.03
N GLY A 113 41.85 24.67 -6.13
CA GLY A 113 42.77 25.58 -5.46
C GLY A 113 43.66 24.90 -4.41
N GLY A 114 43.10 24.01 -3.60
CA GLY A 114 43.79 23.37 -2.47
C GLY A 114 44.34 21.97 -2.77
N LEU A 115 43.47 21.03 -3.16
CA LEU A 115 43.82 19.60 -3.26
C LEU A 115 44.55 19.23 -4.56
N GLN A 116 44.11 19.73 -5.72
CA GLN A 116 44.72 19.38 -7.00
C GLN A 116 46.23 19.70 -7.10
N PRO A 117 46.74 20.81 -6.56
CA PRO A 117 48.19 21.07 -6.52
C PRO A 117 48.97 20.08 -5.64
N LEU A 118 48.31 19.47 -4.64
CA LEU A 118 48.91 18.51 -3.71
C LEU A 118 48.97 17.10 -4.28
N VAL A 119 47.83 16.63 -4.78
CA VAL A 119 47.64 15.22 -5.13
C VAL A 119 47.54 14.98 -6.63
N GLY A 120 47.54 16.04 -7.44
CA GLY A 120 47.34 15.98 -8.88
C GLY A 120 45.87 15.92 -9.28
N LEU A 121 45.63 15.99 -10.60
CA LEU A 121 44.30 16.09 -11.20
C LEU A 121 43.39 14.91 -10.85
N LEU A 122 43.81 13.68 -11.14
CA LEU A 122 42.95 12.50 -11.02
C LEU A 122 42.60 12.16 -9.57
N PRO A 123 43.55 12.21 -8.60
CA PRO A 123 43.19 11.99 -7.20
C PRO A 123 42.28 13.08 -6.63
N ALA A 124 42.47 14.35 -7.01
CA ALA A 124 41.57 15.42 -6.60
C ALA A 124 40.16 15.26 -7.20
N ALA A 125 40.05 14.82 -8.46
CA ALA A 125 38.79 14.52 -9.10
C ALA A 125 38.07 13.32 -8.48
N PHE A 126 38.81 12.27 -8.09
CA PHE A 126 38.25 11.15 -7.34
C PHE A 126 37.70 11.59 -5.98
N LEU A 127 38.47 12.39 -5.22
CA LEU A 127 38.02 12.92 -3.93
C LEU A 127 36.78 13.81 -4.07
N PHE A 128 36.71 14.60 -5.15
CA PHE A 128 35.54 15.39 -5.51
C PHE A 128 34.32 14.50 -5.77
N GLY A 129 34.46 13.45 -6.59
CA GLY A 129 33.35 12.51 -6.79
C GLY A 129 32.95 11.77 -5.52
N PHE A 130 33.92 11.37 -4.70
CA PHE A 130 33.67 10.66 -3.44
C PHE A 130 32.95 11.55 -2.41
N SER A 131 33.22 12.85 -2.37
CA SER A 131 32.50 13.79 -1.50
C SER A 131 31.04 13.97 -1.89
N HIS A 132 30.66 13.57 -3.10
CA HIS A 132 29.29 13.55 -3.61
C HIS A 132 28.60 12.21 -3.31
N GLY A 133 28.76 11.70 -2.08
CA GLY A 133 28.05 10.52 -1.59
C GLY A 133 28.75 9.18 -1.81
N GLY A 134 30.03 9.15 -2.17
CA GLY A 134 30.79 7.91 -2.41
C GLY A 134 30.93 6.98 -1.21
N TRP A 135 30.62 7.45 0.01
CA TRP A 135 30.56 6.62 1.22
C TRP A 135 29.31 5.71 1.28
N VAL A 136 28.29 5.97 0.47
CA VAL A 136 27.10 5.11 0.33
C VAL A 136 27.22 4.29 -0.95
N ARG A 137 27.16 2.96 -0.84
CA ARG A 137 27.35 2.04 -1.97
C ARG A 137 26.37 2.31 -3.13
N ASP A 138 25.15 2.69 -2.81
CA ASP A 138 24.11 2.96 -3.81
C ASP A 138 24.36 4.24 -4.62
N ASN A 139 25.23 5.14 -4.13
CA ASN A 139 25.57 6.41 -4.79
C ASN A 139 26.84 6.31 -5.65
N TRP A 140 27.46 5.14 -5.76
CA TRP A 140 28.74 4.98 -6.47
C TRP A 140 28.67 5.36 -7.96
N ALA A 141 27.53 5.13 -8.62
CA ALA A 141 27.35 5.56 -10.00
C ALA A 141 27.37 7.10 -10.12
N TYR A 142 26.68 7.79 -9.21
CA TYR A 142 26.67 9.24 -9.15
C TYR A 142 28.05 9.81 -8.78
N ALA A 143 28.71 9.23 -7.78
CA ALA A 143 30.07 9.60 -7.37
C ALA A 143 31.09 9.43 -8.53
N ALA A 144 30.96 8.38 -9.34
CA ALA A 144 31.81 8.17 -10.51
C ALA A 144 31.60 9.26 -11.59
N VAL A 145 30.36 9.65 -11.85
CA VAL A 145 30.05 10.74 -12.78
C VAL A 145 30.53 12.08 -12.25
N ALA A 146 30.31 12.36 -10.96
CA ALA A 146 30.83 13.55 -10.30
C ALA A 146 32.37 13.61 -10.39
N ALA A 147 33.09 12.48 -10.26
CA ALA A 147 34.53 12.43 -10.47
C ALA A 147 34.95 12.76 -11.92
N LEU A 148 34.19 12.29 -12.92
CA LEU A 148 34.46 12.61 -14.32
C LEU A 148 34.20 14.10 -14.62
N SER A 149 33.08 14.64 -14.17
CA SER A 149 32.82 16.09 -14.21
C SER A 149 33.90 16.86 -13.46
N GLY A 150 34.36 16.32 -12.34
CA GLY A 150 35.42 16.91 -11.56
C GLY A 150 36.78 16.94 -12.28
N THR A 151 37.03 15.94 -13.14
CA THR A 151 38.19 15.88 -14.03
C THR A 151 38.10 16.95 -15.12
N VAL A 152 36.91 17.22 -15.67
CA VAL A 152 36.68 18.30 -16.65
C VAL A 152 37.04 19.66 -16.06
N PHE A 153 36.54 19.98 -14.87
CA PHE A 153 36.86 21.24 -14.19
C PHE A 153 38.34 21.32 -13.81
N GLY A 154 38.92 20.23 -13.30
CA GLY A 154 40.34 20.19 -12.97
C GLY A 154 41.25 20.36 -14.20
N ALA A 155 40.86 19.85 -15.36
CA ALA A 155 41.58 20.06 -16.62
C ALA A 155 41.49 21.51 -17.09
N ALA A 156 40.32 22.15 -16.95
CA ALA A 156 40.16 23.57 -17.22
C ALA A 156 41.09 24.42 -16.34
N TYR A 157 41.22 24.07 -15.06
CA TYR A 157 42.18 24.70 -14.16
C TYR A 157 43.64 24.46 -14.59
N ALA A 158 44.00 23.23 -14.94
CA ALA A 158 45.37 22.89 -15.34
C ALA A 158 45.80 23.60 -16.65
N LEU A 159 44.87 23.81 -17.57
CA LEU A 159 45.12 24.47 -18.86
C LEU A 159 45.22 25.99 -18.75
N THR A 160 44.45 26.58 -17.84
CA THR A 160 44.34 28.05 -17.73
C THR A 160 45.20 28.63 -16.60
N GLY A 161 45.50 27.83 -15.58
CA GLY A 161 46.05 28.31 -14.31
C GLY A 161 45.10 29.22 -13.52
N ASP A 162 43.86 29.42 -13.99
CA ASP A 162 42.90 30.36 -13.44
C ASP A 162 41.74 29.62 -12.80
N LEU A 163 41.50 29.88 -11.51
CA LEU A 163 40.46 29.23 -10.74
C LEU A 163 39.06 29.74 -11.10
N TRP A 164 38.95 30.87 -11.79
CA TRP A 164 37.68 31.32 -12.35
C TRP A 164 37.16 30.39 -13.45
N ALA A 165 38.04 29.73 -14.22
CA ALA A 165 37.61 28.81 -15.26
C ALA A 165 36.77 27.65 -14.70
N PRO A 166 37.27 26.82 -13.77
CA PRO A 166 36.44 25.77 -13.17
C PRO A 166 35.27 26.33 -12.36
N ALA A 167 35.42 27.47 -11.67
CA ALA A 167 34.34 28.05 -10.85
C ALA A 167 33.15 28.50 -11.70
N ILE A 168 33.40 29.17 -12.84
CA ILE A 168 32.37 29.55 -13.81
C ILE A 168 31.74 28.30 -14.41
N GLY A 169 32.56 27.32 -14.83
CA GLY A 169 32.05 26.09 -15.44
C GLY A 169 31.17 25.27 -14.50
N HIS A 170 31.57 25.14 -13.24
CA HIS A 170 30.81 24.43 -12.23
C HIS A 170 29.53 25.21 -11.84
N SER A 171 29.61 26.54 -11.72
CA SER A 171 28.41 27.36 -11.47
C SER A 171 27.40 27.24 -12.61
N VAL A 172 27.86 27.25 -13.86
CA VAL A 172 27.01 27.04 -15.04
C VAL A 172 26.42 25.64 -15.06
N HIS A 173 27.23 24.62 -14.75
CA HIS A 173 26.74 23.25 -14.60
C HIS A 173 25.62 23.18 -13.56
N ASN A 174 25.84 23.71 -12.35
CA ASN A 174 24.84 23.63 -11.28
C ASN A 174 23.60 24.46 -11.59
N VAL A 175 23.75 25.68 -12.11
CA VAL A 175 22.62 26.54 -12.47
C VAL A 175 21.80 25.92 -13.59
N LEU A 176 22.43 25.44 -14.67
CA LEU A 176 21.70 24.82 -15.77
C LEU A 176 21.10 23.48 -15.36
N SER A 177 21.84 22.60 -14.67
CA SER A 177 21.28 21.37 -14.11
C SER A 177 20.07 21.67 -13.23
N THR A 178 20.12 22.71 -12.38
CA THR A 178 19.02 23.12 -11.49
C THR A 178 17.84 23.77 -12.24
N LEU A 179 18.10 24.54 -13.29
CA LEU A 179 17.05 25.14 -14.13
C LEU A 179 16.38 24.14 -15.07
N LEU A 180 17.07 23.05 -15.39
CA LEU A 180 16.57 21.93 -16.19
C LEU A 180 16.01 20.79 -15.31
N LEU A 181 16.31 20.79 -14.01
CA LEU A 181 15.75 19.89 -13.00
C LEU A 181 14.24 20.09 -12.92
N GLY A 182 13.49 19.00 -13.15
CA GLY A 182 12.03 19.02 -13.16
C GLY A 182 11.37 19.59 -14.43
N ARG A 183 12.12 19.84 -15.51
CA ARG A 183 11.55 20.24 -16.82
C ARG A 183 11.86 19.20 -17.88
N HIS A 184 10.86 18.84 -18.70
CA HIS A 184 11.09 17.99 -19.86
C HIS A 184 11.87 18.76 -20.94
N VAL A 185 13.09 18.31 -21.21
CA VAL A 185 13.99 18.91 -22.21
C VAL A 185 14.14 17.94 -23.37
N GLU A 186 13.60 18.31 -24.53
CA GLU A 186 13.87 17.59 -25.78
C GLU A 186 15.08 18.23 -26.47
N VAL A 187 16.09 17.41 -26.78
CA VAL A 187 17.25 17.83 -27.57
C VAL A 187 17.11 17.24 -28.96
N GLU A 188 16.66 18.08 -29.90
CA GLU A 188 16.54 17.73 -31.32
C GLU A 188 17.83 18.14 -32.03
N TRP A 189 18.48 17.18 -32.71
CA TRP A 189 19.71 17.45 -33.45
C TRP A 189 19.36 17.95 -34.86
N ARG A 190 19.64 19.23 -35.15
CA ARG A 190 19.57 19.78 -36.51
C ARG A 190 20.97 19.89 -37.09
N GLY A 191 21.44 18.79 -37.68
CA GLY A 191 22.83 18.68 -38.13
C GLY A 191 23.80 18.64 -36.93
N PRO A 192 24.92 19.38 -36.93
CA PRO A 192 25.90 19.35 -35.84
C PRO A 192 25.49 20.19 -34.62
N VAL A 193 24.33 20.85 -34.66
CA VAL A 193 23.88 21.78 -33.61
C VAL A 193 22.73 21.15 -32.81
N PRO A 194 22.89 20.92 -31.49
CA PRO A 194 21.80 20.47 -30.64
C PRO A 194 20.86 21.65 -30.38
N VAL A 195 19.58 21.50 -30.73
CA VAL A 195 18.53 22.46 -30.40
C VAL A 195 17.80 21.96 -29.16
N ILE A 196 17.98 22.70 -28.07
CA ILE A 196 17.34 22.41 -26.78
C ILE A 196 15.96 23.07 -26.79
N ARG A 197 14.87 22.28 -26.82
CA ARG A 197 13.52 22.77 -26.60
C ARG A 197 13.09 22.50 -25.16
N LEU A 198 12.64 23.57 -24.51
CA LEU A 198 11.84 23.47 -23.30
C LEU A 198 10.41 23.14 -23.74
N VAL A 199 9.98 21.91 -23.45
CA VAL A 199 8.58 21.53 -23.62
C VAL A 199 7.84 22.10 -22.41
N PRO A 200 6.88 23.03 -22.56
CA PRO A 200 6.07 23.45 -21.44
C PRO A 200 5.37 22.22 -20.88
N ASP A 201 5.38 22.07 -19.56
CA ASP A 201 4.64 20.99 -18.91
C ASP A 201 3.20 21.04 -19.41
N PRO A 202 2.61 19.88 -19.75
CA PRO A 202 1.22 19.87 -20.14
C PRO A 202 0.38 20.57 -19.05
N PRO A 203 -0.78 21.15 -19.40
CA PRO A 203 -1.71 21.61 -18.37
C PRO A 203 -1.91 20.47 -17.36
N GLU A 204 -2.15 20.81 -16.10
CA GLU A 204 -2.29 19.93 -14.91
C GLU A 204 -3.35 18.79 -15.04
N ASN A 205 -3.82 18.50 -16.25
CA ASN A 205 -4.75 17.44 -16.64
C ASN A 205 -4.28 16.61 -17.87
N ALA A 206 -3.04 16.72 -18.37
CA ALA A 206 -2.51 15.68 -19.25
C ALA A 206 -1.74 14.71 -18.38
N ALA A 207 -2.34 13.54 -18.23
CA ALA A 207 -1.81 12.37 -17.55
C ALA A 207 -0.28 12.37 -17.55
N GLU A 208 0.29 12.31 -16.35
CA GLU A 208 1.50 11.52 -16.13
C GLU A 208 1.38 10.28 -17.05
N GLU A 209 2.47 9.73 -17.58
CA GLU A 209 2.40 8.29 -17.83
C GLU A 209 2.11 7.68 -16.45
N GLU A 210 0.80 7.58 -16.11
CA GLU A 210 0.25 6.74 -15.09
C GLU A 210 0.86 5.41 -15.48
N VAL A 211 1.95 5.04 -14.79
CA VAL A 211 2.22 3.63 -14.59
C VAL A 211 0.87 3.14 -14.10
N PRO A 212 0.11 2.41 -14.93
CA PRO A 212 -1.27 2.11 -14.61
C PRO A 212 -1.23 1.50 -13.21
N PRO A 213 -2.07 1.97 -12.28
CA PRO A 213 -2.00 1.52 -10.90
C PRO A 213 -1.93 0.01 -10.93
N MET A 214 -0.92 -0.57 -10.25
CA MET A 214 -0.74 -2.01 -10.23
C MET A 214 -2.10 -2.62 -9.89
N SER A 215 -2.67 -3.35 -10.85
CA SER A 215 -4.05 -3.82 -10.75
C SER A 215 -4.04 -5.33 -10.86
N PHE A 216 -4.79 -5.94 -9.95
CA PHE A 216 -4.97 -7.38 -9.87
C PHE A 216 -6.48 -7.64 -9.99
N PRO A 217 -7.07 -7.42 -11.17
CA PRO A 217 -8.52 -7.57 -11.35
C PRO A 217 -8.92 -9.03 -11.18
N SER A 218 -10.15 -9.26 -10.73
CA SER A 218 -10.69 -10.61 -10.76
C SER A 218 -10.96 -11.05 -12.20
N PRO A 219 -10.53 -12.26 -12.61
CA PRO A 219 -10.86 -12.80 -13.93
C PRO A 219 -12.31 -13.30 -14.02
N TYR A 220 -13.03 -13.37 -12.89
CA TYR A 220 -14.38 -13.90 -12.85
C TYR A 220 -15.41 -12.82 -13.17
N PRO A 221 -16.32 -13.05 -14.13
CA PRO A 221 -17.31 -12.06 -14.50
C PRO A 221 -18.31 -11.86 -13.35
N PRO A 222 -18.74 -10.61 -13.09
CA PRO A 222 -19.68 -10.31 -12.01
C PRO A 222 -21.02 -11.03 -12.23
N ARG A 223 -21.70 -11.30 -11.12
CA ARG A 223 -23.06 -11.84 -11.07
C ARG A 223 -23.95 -10.88 -10.27
N PRO A 224 -25.27 -10.88 -10.52
CA PRO A 224 -26.21 -10.08 -9.73
C PRO A 224 -26.21 -10.47 -8.24
N THR A 225 -26.45 -9.49 -7.38
CA THR A 225 -26.73 -9.71 -5.95
C THR A 225 -28.13 -10.32 -5.75
N ALA A 226 -28.41 -10.87 -4.57
CA ALA A 226 -29.71 -11.44 -4.24
C ALA A 226 -30.85 -10.43 -4.45
N ARG A 227 -30.66 -9.20 -3.98
CA ARG A 227 -31.64 -8.12 -4.13
C ARG A 227 -31.84 -7.68 -5.59
N ALA A 228 -30.78 -7.69 -6.41
CA ALA A 228 -30.91 -7.41 -7.84
C ALA A 228 -31.77 -8.45 -8.58
N LEU A 229 -31.91 -9.65 -8.01
CA LEU A 229 -32.77 -10.72 -8.49
C LEU A 229 -34.14 -10.77 -7.78
N GLY A 230 -34.48 -9.76 -6.99
CA GLY A 230 -35.77 -9.63 -6.31
C GLY A 230 -35.83 -10.25 -4.91
N LEU A 231 -34.76 -10.88 -4.41
CA LEU A 231 -34.74 -11.46 -3.07
C LEU A 231 -34.44 -10.38 -2.01
N VAL A 232 -35.45 -9.97 -1.26
CA VAL A 232 -35.34 -8.92 -0.24
C VAL A 232 -35.09 -9.53 1.13
N THR A 233 -33.94 -9.25 1.74
CA THR A 233 -33.62 -9.69 3.10
C THR A 233 -34.01 -8.63 4.13
N GLY A 234 -34.72 -9.03 5.18
CA GLY A 234 -35.08 -8.14 6.28
C GLY A 234 -36.14 -7.09 5.91
N GLN A 235 -36.33 -6.09 6.78
CA GLN A 235 -37.37 -5.07 6.62
C GLN A 235 -36.81 -3.65 6.41
N LEU A 236 -35.55 -3.41 6.79
CA LEU A 236 -34.96 -2.09 6.67
C LEU A 236 -34.56 -1.81 5.20
N PRO A 237 -34.77 -0.57 4.71
CA PRO A 237 -34.37 -0.22 3.35
C PRO A 237 -32.84 -0.18 3.23
N PRO A 238 -32.26 -0.65 2.11
CA PRO A 238 -30.82 -0.54 1.89
C PRO A 238 -30.39 0.90 1.56
N GLY A 239 -29.08 1.14 1.60
CA GLY A 239 -28.48 2.31 0.96
C GLY A 239 -28.53 2.19 -0.58
N PRO A 240 -28.10 3.24 -1.31
CA PRO A 240 -28.19 3.28 -2.77
C PRO A 240 -27.40 2.19 -3.48
N GLN A 241 -26.23 1.79 -2.96
CA GLN A 241 -25.39 0.74 -3.53
C GLN A 241 -25.73 -0.64 -2.94
N ASN A 242 -26.37 -0.66 -1.77
CA ASN A 242 -26.60 -1.85 -0.95
C ASN A 242 -25.28 -2.58 -0.66
N ASP A 243 -24.29 -1.84 -0.18
CA ASP A 243 -22.98 -2.34 0.24
C ASP A 243 -22.34 -1.44 1.31
N ILE A 244 -21.20 -1.86 1.86
CA ILE A 244 -20.53 -1.15 2.95
C ILE A 244 -20.08 0.28 2.59
N CYS A 245 -19.88 0.57 1.30
CA CYS A 245 -19.50 1.89 0.81
C CYS A 245 -20.67 2.90 0.83
N ASP A 246 -21.90 2.47 1.10
CA ASP A 246 -23.00 3.38 1.42
C ASP A 246 -22.75 4.19 2.70
N VAL A 247 -21.86 3.73 3.59
CA VAL A 247 -21.42 4.50 4.76
C VAL A 247 -20.46 5.59 4.31
N PRO A 248 -20.78 6.88 4.50
CA PRO A 248 -19.99 7.98 3.97
C PRO A 248 -18.51 7.91 4.37
N GLY A 249 -17.64 7.98 3.35
CA GLY A 249 -16.20 7.99 3.49
C GLY A 249 -15.54 6.61 3.40
N VAL A 250 -16.27 5.52 3.62
CA VAL A 250 -15.74 4.16 3.52
C VAL A 250 -15.31 3.87 2.08
N ARG A 251 -14.19 3.17 1.93
CA ARG A 251 -13.69 2.72 0.62
C ARG A 251 -13.27 1.26 0.70
N VAL A 252 -13.48 0.54 -0.40
CA VAL A 252 -13.08 -0.86 -0.55
C VAL A 252 -12.25 -1.02 -1.82
N GLY A 253 -11.16 -1.78 -1.72
CA GLY A 253 -10.32 -2.15 -2.86
C GLY A 253 -9.93 -3.62 -2.81
N HIS A 254 -9.67 -4.20 -3.98
CA HIS A 254 -9.36 -5.63 -4.13
C HIS A 254 -8.09 -5.82 -4.95
N ALA A 255 -7.33 -6.86 -4.60
CA ALA A 255 -6.29 -7.42 -5.45
C ALA A 255 -6.48 -8.94 -5.53
N THR A 256 -6.73 -9.46 -6.73
CA THR A 256 -7.09 -10.86 -7.03
C THR A 256 -5.98 -11.54 -7.82
N ARG A 257 -5.51 -12.71 -7.36
CA ARG A 257 -4.50 -13.49 -8.05
C ARG A 257 -5.01 -14.89 -8.35
N VAL A 258 -5.05 -15.22 -9.65
CA VAL A 258 -5.52 -16.49 -10.19
C VAL A 258 -4.52 -16.96 -11.23
N GLU A 259 -3.74 -17.99 -10.90
CA GLU A 259 -2.66 -18.49 -11.77
C GLU A 259 -2.55 -20.01 -11.66
N GLY A 260 -2.18 -20.67 -12.76
CA GLY A 260 -1.98 -22.12 -12.79
C GLY A 260 -3.26 -22.96 -12.62
N GLU A 261 -3.13 -24.23 -12.97
CA GLU A 261 -4.16 -25.27 -12.88
C GLU A 261 -3.50 -26.62 -12.59
N GLY A 262 -4.29 -27.62 -12.21
CA GLY A 262 -3.81 -29.00 -12.01
C GLY A 262 -3.25 -29.27 -10.60
N PRO A 263 -2.33 -30.24 -10.46
CA PRO A 263 -1.87 -30.72 -9.16
C PRO A 263 -1.18 -29.69 -8.26
N LEU A 264 -1.36 -29.89 -6.96
CA LEU A 264 -0.56 -29.43 -5.83
C LEU A 264 0.95 -29.32 -6.09
N VAL A 265 1.51 -28.13 -6.33
CA VAL A 265 2.95 -27.90 -6.10
C VAL A 265 3.15 -26.78 -5.08
N PRO A 266 3.40 -27.12 -3.79
CA PRO A 266 3.56 -26.12 -2.73
C PRO A 266 4.66 -25.10 -3.08
N GLY A 267 4.34 -23.81 -2.96
CA GLY A 267 5.22 -22.72 -3.34
C GLY A 267 5.09 -22.25 -4.79
N GLN A 268 4.35 -22.96 -5.64
CA GLN A 268 4.19 -22.63 -7.05
C GLN A 268 2.73 -22.40 -7.45
N GLY A 269 1.80 -23.21 -6.94
CA GLY A 269 0.38 -23.08 -7.26
C GLY A 269 -0.32 -24.45 -7.38
N PRO A 270 -1.54 -24.48 -7.93
CA PRO A 270 -2.33 -23.36 -8.43
C PRO A 270 -2.66 -22.28 -7.39
N VAL A 271 -2.77 -21.03 -7.84
CA VAL A 271 -2.99 -19.84 -7.01
C VAL A 271 -4.42 -19.36 -7.15
N ARG A 272 -5.15 -19.23 -6.04
CA ARG A 272 -6.53 -18.71 -5.96
C ARG A 272 -6.68 -17.86 -4.70
N THR A 273 -6.00 -16.72 -4.63
CA THR A 273 -5.95 -15.89 -3.41
C THR A 273 -6.05 -14.41 -3.73
N GLY A 274 -6.15 -13.57 -2.71
CA GLY A 274 -5.99 -12.14 -2.87
C GLY A 274 -6.01 -11.36 -1.56
N VAL A 275 -6.19 -10.05 -1.71
CA VAL A 275 -6.32 -9.09 -0.61
C VAL A 275 -7.56 -8.24 -0.83
N THR A 276 -8.24 -7.88 0.25
CA THR A 276 -9.29 -6.86 0.24
C THR A 276 -8.97 -5.84 1.31
N ALA A 277 -8.90 -4.57 0.92
CA ALA A 277 -8.67 -3.46 1.82
C ALA A 277 -9.98 -2.71 2.08
N ILE A 278 -10.22 -2.36 3.34
CA ILE A 278 -11.37 -1.56 3.78
C ILE A 278 -10.80 -0.37 4.54
N LEU A 279 -11.01 0.82 3.99
CA LEU A 279 -10.57 2.07 4.59
C LEU A 279 -11.78 2.73 5.26
N PRO A 280 -11.76 2.94 6.60
CA PRO A 280 -12.82 3.68 7.27
C PRO A 280 -13.04 5.10 6.73
N HIS A 281 -11.99 5.72 6.20
CA HIS A 281 -12.08 6.96 5.41
C HIS A 281 -10.86 7.15 4.50
N GLY A 282 -10.96 8.04 3.51
CA GLY A 282 -9.87 8.36 2.57
C GLY A 282 -8.74 9.26 3.10
N GLY A 283 -8.80 9.73 4.35
CA GLY A 283 -7.70 10.47 4.99
C GLY A 283 -6.68 9.56 5.70
N ASN A 284 -5.67 10.16 6.35
CA ASN A 284 -4.67 9.42 7.12
C ASN A 284 -5.26 8.85 8.43
N LEU A 285 -5.46 7.53 8.46
CA LEU A 285 -6.08 6.80 9.59
C LEU A 285 -5.22 6.78 10.86
N PHE A 286 -3.89 6.88 10.72
CA PHE A 286 -3.02 6.95 11.87
C PHE A 286 -3.19 8.31 12.57
N GLN A 287 -3.23 9.40 11.81
CA GLN A 287 -3.44 10.74 12.35
C GLN A 287 -4.88 11.00 12.79
N GLN A 288 -5.85 10.38 12.13
CA GLN A 288 -7.29 10.57 12.36
C GLN A 288 -7.95 9.19 12.53
N LYS A 289 -7.88 8.65 13.74
CA LYS A 289 -8.40 7.32 14.06
C LYS A 289 -9.92 7.32 14.13
N VAL A 290 -10.56 6.17 13.95
CA VAL A 290 -12.01 6.00 14.13
C VAL A 290 -12.32 5.10 15.32
N PRO A 291 -13.43 5.31 16.07
CA PRO A 291 -13.84 4.38 17.11
C PRO A 291 -14.20 3.02 16.51
N ALA A 292 -13.83 1.96 17.23
CA ALA A 292 -14.06 0.59 16.81
C ALA A 292 -14.29 -0.36 17.99
N GLY A 293 -14.92 -1.50 17.70
CA GLY A 293 -15.14 -2.59 18.64
C GLY A 293 -15.06 -3.94 17.94
N VAL A 294 -14.75 -4.99 18.70
CA VAL A 294 -14.52 -6.35 18.18
C VAL A 294 -15.35 -7.35 18.97
N PHE A 295 -15.87 -8.36 18.28
CA PHE A 295 -16.45 -9.55 18.88
C PHE A 295 -15.85 -10.81 18.24
N VAL A 296 -15.29 -11.67 19.07
CA VAL A 296 -14.81 -12.99 18.66
C VAL A 296 -15.90 -14.00 19.00
N LEU A 297 -16.53 -14.59 17.98
CA LEU A 297 -17.51 -15.65 18.16
C LEU A 297 -16.82 -17.00 18.36
N ASN A 298 -15.85 -17.32 17.48
CA ASN A 298 -14.92 -18.43 17.66
C ASN A 298 -13.51 -18.01 17.23
N GLY A 299 -12.52 -18.32 18.07
CA GLY A 299 -11.16 -17.78 18.00
C GLY A 299 -10.16 -18.56 17.15
N PHE A 300 -10.60 -19.50 16.30
CA PHE A 300 -9.67 -20.38 15.55
C PHE A 300 -8.90 -19.68 14.42
N GLY A 301 -9.02 -18.35 14.27
CA GLY A 301 -8.31 -17.56 13.25
C GLY A 301 -7.02 -16.89 13.73
N LYS A 302 -6.28 -16.31 12.78
CA LYS A 302 -4.96 -15.66 12.94
C LYS A 302 -5.09 -14.16 12.66
N ALA A 303 -6.13 -13.54 13.21
CA ALA A 303 -6.37 -12.11 13.07
C ALA A 303 -5.34 -11.29 13.88
N THR A 304 -4.81 -10.23 13.29
CA THR A 304 -3.78 -9.36 13.89
C THR A 304 -4.37 -8.01 14.27
N GLY A 305 -3.87 -7.43 15.36
CA GLY A 305 -4.18 -6.07 15.82
C GLY A 305 -5.46 -5.90 16.63
N LEU A 306 -6.26 -6.97 16.79
CA LEU A 306 -7.54 -6.91 17.52
C LEU A 306 -7.38 -6.54 19.01
N ALA A 307 -6.30 -6.96 19.65
CA ALA A 307 -6.07 -6.68 21.08
C ALA A 307 -6.00 -5.17 21.37
N GLN A 308 -5.27 -4.41 20.55
CA GLN A 308 -5.20 -2.95 20.72
C GLN A 308 -6.52 -2.26 20.33
N VAL A 309 -7.30 -2.82 19.40
CA VAL A 309 -8.65 -2.31 19.12
C VAL A 309 -9.55 -2.46 20.36
N VAL A 310 -9.46 -3.59 21.07
CA VAL A 310 -10.21 -3.81 22.32
C VAL A 310 -9.73 -2.87 23.43
N GLU A 311 -8.42 -2.66 23.56
CA GLU A 311 -7.82 -1.82 24.61
C GLU A 311 -8.10 -0.33 24.39
N LEU A 312 -7.84 0.18 23.18
CA LEU A 312 -7.91 1.62 22.86
C LEU A 312 -9.22 2.02 22.20
N GLY A 313 -10.05 1.07 21.79
CA GLY A 313 -11.34 1.34 21.16
C GLY A 313 -11.25 2.06 19.83
N THR A 314 -10.14 1.94 19.10
CA THR A 314 -9.89 2.68 17.86
C THR A 314 -9.21 1.85 16.77
N LEU A 315 -9.49 2.19 15.51
CA LEU A 315 -8.71 1.80 14.35
C LEU A 315 -7.80 2.94 13.91
N GLU A 316 -6.55 2.62 13.63
CA GLU A 316 -5.52 3.56 13.18
C GLU A 316 -4.86 3.16 11.86
N THR A 317 -5.35 2.09 11.25
CA THR A 317 -4.91 1.56 9.96
C THR A 317 -6.14 1.14 9.14
N PRO A 318 -6.00 1.03 7.80
CA PRO A 318 -6.95 0.27 6.99
C PRO A 318 -7.09 -1.17 7.51
N ILE A 319 -8.26 -1.77 7.32
CA ILE A 319 -8.48 -3.19 7.61
C ILE A 319 -8.11 -3.98 6.35
N LEU A 320 -7.23 -4.96 6.47
CA LEU A 320 -6.95 -5.91 5.39
C LEU A 320 -7.61 -7.26 5.67
N LEU A 321 -8.18 -7.86 4.64
CA LEU A 321 -8.64 -9.25 4.63
C LEU A 321 -7.80 -10.04 3.62
N THR A 322 -7.39 -11.26 3.96
CA THR A 322 -6.61 -12.14 3.06
C THR A 322 -6.71 -13.61 3.49
N ASN A 323 -5.83 -14.49 3.00
CA ASN A 323 -5.74 -15.88 3.45
C ASN A 323 -4.93 -16.05 4.74
N THR A 324 -5.15 -17.16 5.45
CA THR A 324 -4.56 -17.45 6.77
C THR A 324 -3.04 -17.28 6.84
N LEU A 325 -2.28 -17.89 5.93
CA LEU A 325 -0.81 -17.87 5.99
C LEU A 325 -0.21 -16.59 5.39
N SER A 326 -1.01 -15.82 4.67
CA SER A 326 -0.67 -14.50 4.18
C SER A 326 -1.03 -13.37 5.13
N ALA A 327 -1.81 -13.60 6.20
CA ALA A 327 -2.18 -12.57 7.18
C ALA A 327 -0.97 -11.81 7.74
N PHE A 328 0.09 -12.54 8.11
CA PHE A 328 1.34 -11.94 8.60
C PHE A 328 2.08 -11.13 7.54
N ARG A 329 2.03 -11.56 6.28
CA ARG A 329 2.63 -10.86 5.15
C ARG A 329 1.87 -9.57 4.82
N ALA A 330 0.54 -9.63 4.90
CA ALA A 330 -0.30 -8.46 4.75
C ALA A 330 -0.10 -7.48 5.90
N ALA A 331 0.08 -7.95 7.14
CA ALA A 331 0.38 -7.10 8.29
C ALA A 331 1.74 -6.39 8.13
N ASP A 332 2.78 -7.11 7.71
CA ASP A 332 4.12 -6.55 7.44
C ASP A 332 4.08 -5.50 6.31
N ALA A 333 3.39 -5.79 5.21
CA ALA A 333 3.18 -4.84 4.11
C ALA A 333 2.35 -3.63 4.54
N LEU A 334 1.33 -3.81 5.39
CA LEU A 334 0.53 -2.72 5.93
C LEU A 334 1.36 -1.83 6.84
N VAL A 335 2.21 -2.39 7.71
CA VAL A 335 3.14 -1.60 8.52
C VAL A 335 4.03 -0.76 7.61
N SER A 336 4.63 -1.36 6.58
CA SER A 336 5.47 -0.65 5.61
C SER A 336 4.72 0.50 4.94
N TYR A 337 3.48 0.25 4.46
CA TYR A 337 2.61 1.28 3.89
C TYR A 337 2.33 2.42 4.88
N MET A 338 2.04 2.10 6.14
CA MET A 338 1.76 3.11 7.16
C MET A 338 2.99 3.94 7.53
N LEU A 339 4.19 3.34 7.55
CA LEU A 339 5.46 4.04 7.77
C LEU A 339 5.80 5.01 6.64
N GLU A 340 5.53 4.65 5.39
CA GLU A 340 5.70 5.56 4.25
C GLU A 340 4.82 6.81 4.36
N GLN A 341 3.58 6.63 4.82
CA GLN A 341 2.62 7.72 4.99
C GLN A 341 2.81 8.51 6.30
N ASN A 342 3.58 7.97 7.25
CA ASN A 342 3.79 8.53 8.59
C ASN A 342 5.24 8.23 9.06
N PRO A 343 6.26 8.93 8.51
CA PRO A 343 7.66 8.65 8.81
C PRO A 343 8.05 8.89 10.28
N GLU A 344 7.20 9.54 11.08
CA GLU A 344 7.41 9.76 12.51
C GLU A 344 7.19 8.52 13.39
N ILE A 345 6.48 7.50 12.89
CA ILE A 345 6.10 6.29 13.63
C ILE A 345 7.35 5.57 14.12
N GLY A 346 7.39 5.24 15.41
CA GLY A 346 8.52 4.58 16.04
C GLY A 346 9.78 5.46 16.20
N VAL A 347 9.74 6.74 15.81
CA VAL A 347 10.85 7.69 15.96
C VAL A 347 10.49 8.82 16.92
N THR A 348 9.47 9.60 16.58
CA THR A 348 9.01 10.74 17.41
C THR A 348 7.59 10.58 17.93
N THR A 349 6.95 9.46 17.61
CA THR A 349 5.63 9.08 18.12
C THR A 349 5.55 7.57 18.34
N SER A 350 4.37 7.09 18.77
CA SER A 350 4.12 5.66 19.02
C SER A 350 4.37 4.78 17.79
N THR A 351 4.32 3.46 18.00
CA THR A 351 4.24 2.47 16.93
C THR A 351 2.84 2.46 16.28
N VAL A 352 2.64 1.54 15.34
CA VAL A 352 1.37 1.35 14.60
C VAL A 352 0.83 -0.07 14.77
N ASN A 353 -0.49 -0.19 14.84
CA ASN A 353 -1.23 -1.44 14.96
C ASN A 353 -1.90 -1.83 13.61
N PRO A 354 -1.29 -2.74 12.83
CA PRO A 354 -1.91 -3.26 11.61
C PRO A 354 -3.10 -4.16 11.96
N VAL A 355 -4.27 -3.89 11.37
CA VAL A 355 -5.48 -4.72 11.56
C VAL A 355 -5.70 -5.59 10.34
N VAL A 356 -5.55 -6.90 10.53
CA VAL A 356 -5.65 -7.90 9.46
C VAL A 356 -6.55 -9.05 9.90
N GLY A 357 -7.58 -9.34 9.11
CA GLY A 357 -8.42 -10.52 9.22
C GLY A 357 -8.10 -11.54 8.13
N GLU A 358 -8.52 -12.78 8.32
CA GLU A 358 -8.21 -13.85 7.36
C GLU A 358 -9.26 -14.97 7.32
N CYS A 359 -9.22 -15.75 6.25
CA CYS A 359 -9.90 -17.05 6.13
C CYS A 359 -8.99 -18.04 5.38
N ASN A 360 -9.20 -19.35 5.56
CA ASN A 360 -8.36 -20.37 4.91
C ASN A 360 -8.88 -20.74 3.51
N ASP A 361 -8.15 -20.36 2.45
CA ASP A 361 -8.45 -20.72 1.06
C ASP A 361 -7.73 -22.00 0.56
N GLY A 362 -7.06 -22.73 1.45
CA GLY A 362 -6.20 -23.87 1.12
C GLY A 362 -6.90 -25.05 0.45
N HIS A 363 -8.22 -25.05 0.33
CA HIS A 363 -8.94 -26.02 -0.49
C HIS A 363 -8.74 -25.76 -1.99
N LEU A 364 -8.81 -24.49 -2.42
CA LEU A 364 -8.65 -24.10 -3.83
C LEU A 364 -7.27 -23.52 -4.15
N ASN A 365 -6.56 -23.01 -3.14
CA ASN A 365 -5.31 -22.28 -3.28
C ASN A 365 -4.12 -23.06 -2.73
N ASP A 366 -2.94 -22.83 -3.31
CA ASP A 366 -1.65 -23.11 -2.67
C ASP A 366 -1.39 -22.11 -1.53
N ILE A 367 -1.99 -22.39 -0.37
CA ILE A 367 -1.84 -21.51 0.80
C ILE A 367 -0.41 -21.51 1.36
N GLN A 368 0.34 -22.61 1.19
CA GLN A 368 1.72 -22.71 1.68
C GLN A 368 2.68 -21.83 0.88
N GLY A 369 2.40 -21.60 -0.40
CA GLY A 369 3.19 -20.68 -1.23
C GLY A 369 3.07 -19.20 -0.83
N ARG A 370 2.09 -18.83 0.01
CA ARG A 370 1.89 -17.46 0.53
C ARG A 370 1.96 -16.40 -0.57
N HIS A 371 1.22 -16.64 -1.66
CA HIS A 371 1.28 -15.91 -2.95
C HIS A 371 0.84 -14.44 -2.91
N VAL A 372 0.35 -13.95 -1.76
CA VAL A 372 0.09 -12.53 -1.53
C VAL A 372 1.40 -11.77 -1.34
N THR A 373 1.58 -10.71 -2.12
CA THR A 373 2.77 -9.85 -2.09
C THR A 373 2.47 -8.45 -1.56
N ALA A 374 3.52 -7.67 -1.28
CA ALA A 374 3.37 -6.28 -0.84
C ALA A 374 2.73 -5.40 -1.93
N GLU A 375 3.00 -5.69 -3.20
CA GLU A 375 2.42 -5.01 -4.36
C GLU A 375 0.91 -5.26 -4.44
N MET A 376 0.44 -6.47 -4.14
CA MET A 376 -1.00 -6.76 -4.08
C MET A 376 -1.67 -6.00 -2.93
N VAL A 377 -1.02 -5.91 -1.77
CA VAL A 377 -1.54 -5.12 -0.63
C VAL A 377 -1.64 -3.65 -1.01
N ARG A 378 -0.58 -3.09 -1.61
CA ARG A 378 -0.56 -1.71 -2.12
C ARG A 378 -1.66 -1.47 -3.14
N ALA A 379 -1.80 -2.35 -4.14
CA ALA A 379 -2.83 -2.29 -5.15
C ALA A 379 -4.25 -2.26 -4.54
N ALA A 380 -4.52 -3.10 -3.55
CA ALA A 380 -5.80 -3.10 -2.86
C ALA A 380 -6.05 -1.81 -2.06
N LEU A 381 -5.01 -1.24 -1.42
CA LEU A 381 -5.10 0.01 -0.65
C LEU A 381 -5.30 1.22 -1.55
N GLU A 382 -4.50 1.36 -2.60
CA GLU A 382 -4.52 2.51 -3.52
C GLU A 382 -5.70 2.44 -4.49
N GLY A 383 -6.12 1.23 -4.87
CA GLY A 383 -7.33 1.00 -5.69
C GLY A 383 -8.65 1.11 -4.92
N ALA A 384 -8.62 1.39 -3.60
CA ALA A 384 -9.83 1.45 -2.80
C ALA A 384 -10.69 2.68 -3.16
N SER A 385 -11.96 2.43 -3.51
CA SER A 385 -12.90 3.46 -3.92
C SER A 385 -14.20 3.41 -3.10
N SER A 386 -14.99 4.49 -3.13
CA SER A 386 -16.33 4.55 -2.55
C SER A 386 -17.44 4.14 -3.53
N GLY A 387 -17.06 3.61 -4.69
CA GLY A 387 -18.00 3.07 -5.66
C GLY A 387 -18.49 1.67 -5.28
N PRO A 388 -19.33 1.06 -6.13
CA PRO A 388 -19.96 -0.23 -5.82
C PRO A 388 -18.91 -1.31 -5.55
N VAL A 389 -19.10 -2.04 -4.46
CA VAL A 389 -18.18 -3.09 -4.04
C VAL A 389 -18.32 -4.29 -4.98
N GLN A 390 -17.21 -4.72 -5.59
CA GLN A 390 -17.17 -5.97 -6.33
C GLN A 390 -17.29 -7.15 -5.35
N GLN A 391 -18.18 -8.10 -5.63
CA GLN A 391 -18.50 -9.23 -4.74
C GLN A 391 -18.25 -10.58 -5.44
N GLY A 392 -18.20 -11.65 -4.65
CA GLY A 392 -17.97 -13.02 -5.10
C GLY A 392 -16.50 -13.43 -4.99
N ALA A 393 -15.99 -14.12 -6.01
CA ALA A 393 -14.63 -14.65 -6.08
C ALA A 393 -13.59 -13.55 -6.42
N VAL A 394 -13.44 -12.57 -5.53
CA VAL A 394 -12.56 -11.40 -5.73
C VAL A 394 -11.77 -11.10 -4.47
N GLY A 395 -10.59 -10.49 -4.62
CA GLY A 395 -9.74 -10.09 -3.51
C GLY A 395 -9.48 -11.25 -2.55
N ALA A 396 -9.73 -11.04 -1.26
CA ALA A 396 -9.59 -12.09 -0.25
C ALA A 396 -10.54 -13.28 -0.48
N GLY A 397 -11.67 -13.06 -1.15
CA GLY A 397 -12.69 -14.08 -1.42
C GLY A 397 -12.37 -15.04 -2.57
N THR A 398 -11.27 -14.83 -3.28
CA THR A 398 -10.92 -15.56 -4.52
C THR A 398 -10.98 -17.08 -4.36
N GLY A 399 -10.32 -17.64 -3.34
CA GLY A 399 -10.27 -19.08 -3.10
C GLY A 399 -11.19 -19.61 -2.00
N MET A 400 -12.14 -18.80 -1.53
CA MET A 400 -13.01 -19.18 -0.40
C MET A 400 -14.16 -20.10 -0.80
N VAL A 401 -14.57 -20.99 0.10
CA VAL A 401 -15.67 -21.97 -0.03
C VAL A 401 -16.62 -21.81 1.15
N CYS A 402 -17.91 -21.67 0.86
CA CYS A 402 -18.94 -21.45 1.88
C CYS A 402 -20.13 -22.39 1.65
N PHE A 403 -20.51 -23.15 2.67
CA PHE A 403 -21.55 -24.20 2.61
C PHE A 403 -21.33 -25.21 1.47
N GLY A 404 -20.07 -25.57 1.21
CA GLY A 404 -19.68 -26.46 0.10
C GLY A 404 -19.92 -25.87 -1.30
N PHE A 405 -20.31 -24.61 -1.42
CA PHE A 405 -20.36 -23.85 -2.66
C PHE A 405 -19.22 -22.84 -2.71
N LYS A 406 -19.01 -22.18 -3.85
CA LYS A 406 -18.11 -21.05 -3.92
C LYS A 406 -18.59 -19.93 -2.99
N GLY A 407 -17.72 -19.53 -2.06
CA GLY A 407 -17.90 -18.35 -1.21
C GLY A 407 -17.13 -17.14 -1.74
N GLY A 408 -16.83 -16.19 -0.86
CA GLY A 408 -16.00 -15.04 -1.19
C GLY A 408 -16.43 -13.76 -0.50
N ILE A 409 -16.27 -12.62 -1.18
CA ILE A 409 -16.68 -11.31 -0.67
C ILE A 409 -18.18 -11.13 -0.86
N GLY A 410 -18.88 -10.69 0.17
CA GLY A 410 -20.26 -10.23 0.06
C GLY A 410 -20.47 -8.95 0.86
N SER A 411 -21.41 -8.12 0.44
CA SER A 411 -21.69 -6.84 1.09
C SER A 411 -23.17 -6.48 0.98
N ALA A 412 -23.66 -5.76 1.99
CA ALA A 412 -25.02 -5.22 2.04
C ALA A 412 -25.05 -4.00 2.97
N SER A 413 -26.10 -3.19 2.89
CA SER A 413 -26.31 -2.06 3.81
C SER A 413 -27.76 -1.88 4.21
N ARG A 414 -27.99 -1.11 5.27
CA ARG A 414 -29.31 -0.71 5.76
C ARG A 414 -29.28 0.75 6.20
N ARG A 415 -30.33 1.48 5.87
CA ARG A 415 -30.59 2.83 6.38
C ARG A 415 -31.36 2.72 7.69
N VAL A 416 -30.92 3.48 8.70
CA VAL A 416 -31.51 3.53 10.03
C VAL A 416 -31.67 4.99 10.42
N ASP A 417 -32.90 5.48 10.47
CA ASP A 417 -33.19 6.92 10.66
C ASP A 417 -32.40 7.76 9.63
N ARG A 418 -31.47 8.59 10.10
CA ARG A 418 -30.57 9.42 9.27
C ARG A 418 -29.20 8.79 9.04
N TYR A 419 -28.96 7.59 9.55
CA TYR A 419 -27.70 6.87 9.51
C TYR A 419 -27.75 5.73 8.50
N VAL A 420 -26.56 5.20 8.19
CA VAL A 420 -26.36 3.99 7.40
C VAL A 420 -25.53 3.01 8.22
N LEU A 421 -25.87 1.74 8.12
CA LEU A 421 -25.05 0.63 8.55
C LEU A 421 -24.71 -0.24 7.33
N GLY A 422 -23.42 -0.45 7.10
CA GLY A 422 -22.90 -1.30 6.04
C GLY A 422 -22.23 -2.54 6.62
N ALA A 423 -22.29 -3.65 5.88
CA ALA A 423 -21.60 -4.90 6.20
C ALA A 423 -20.78 -5.38 5.01
N LEU A 424 -19.57 -5.87 5.26
CA LEU A 424 -18.77 -6.64 4.32
C LEU A 424 -18.37 -7.96 5.00
N VAL A 425 -18.49 -9.06 4.28
CA VAL A 425 -18.20 -10.40 4.76
C VAL A 425 -17.22 -11.10 3.84
N LEU A 426 -16.22 -11.78 4.41
CA LEU A 426 -15.41 -12.80 3.75
C LEU A 426 -15.96 -14.17 4.15
N ALA A 427 -16.83 -14.73 3.31
CA ALA A 427 -17.56 -15.96 3.60
C ALA A 427 -16.78 -17.20 3.19
N ASN A 428 -16.36 -18.00 4.17
CA ASN A 428 -15.58 -19.23 3.98
C ASN A 428 -15.96 -20.32 4.99
N PHE A 429 -17.24 -20.50 5.33
CA PHE A 429 -17.67 -21.34 6.47
C PHE A 429 -18.89 -22.22 6.13
N GLY A 430 -19.26 -23.09 7.07
CA GLY A 430 -20.53 -23.83 7.07
C GLY A 430 -20.50 -25.13 6.24
N ARG A 431 -21.29 -26.12 6.66
CA ARG A 431 -21.51 -27.37 5.93
C ARG A 431 -22.70 -27.23 4.99
N ARG A 432 -22.72 -27.97 3.88
CA ARG A 432 -23.75 -27.84 2.85
C ARG A 432 -25.16 -27.86 3.43
N GLU A 433 -25.46 -28.84 4.28
CA GLU A 433 -26.76 -29.10 4.89
C GLU A 433 -27.26 -28.01 5.84
N ASP A 434 -26.37 -27.15 6.32
CA ASP A 434 -26.70 -26.08 7.26
C ASP A 434 -27.22 -24.83 6.54
N LEU A 435 -26.97 -24.68 5.23
CA LEU A 435 -27.32 -23.47 4.50
C LEU A 435 -28.84 -23.20 4.54
N LEU A 436 -29.18 -22.08 5.18
CA LEU A 436 -30.50 -21.49 5.19
C LEU A 436 -30.50 -20.21 4.35
N ILE A 437 -31.53 -20.02 3.54
CA ILE A 437 -31.81 -18.73 2.90
C ILE A 437 -33.25 -18.38 3.23
N HIS A 438 -33.43 -17.30 4.01
CA HIS A 438 -34.73 -16.89 4.56
C HIS A 438 -35.50 -18.03 5.24
N GLY A 439 -34.76 -18.88 5.97
CA GLY A 439 -35.32 -20.04 6.68
C GLY A 439 -35.59 -21.28 5.81
N VAL A 440 -35.52 -21.17 4.48
CA VAL A 440 -35.62 -22.33 3.59
C VAL A 440 -34.32 -23.14 3.67
N PRO A 441 -34.37 -24.48 3.89
CA PRO A 441 -33.19 -25.34 4.01
C PRO A 441 -32.60 -25.68 2.63
N VAL A 442 -32.10 -24.65 1.95
CA VAL A 442 -31.51 -24.71 0.60
C VAL A 442 -30.39 -25.74 0.55
N GLY A 443 -29.55 -25.76 1.58
CA GLY A 443 -28.46 -26.72 1.74
C GLY A 443 -28.88 -28.17 1.56
N ARG A 444 -29.92 -28.58 2.30
CA ARG A 444 -30.49 -29.94 2.25
C ARG A 444 -31.15 -30.25 0.92
N ARG A 445 -31.82 -29.28 0.31
CA ARG A 445 -32.41 -29.44 -1.03
C ARG A 445 -31.35 -29.62 -2.11
N LEU A 446 -30.15 -29.08 -1.90
CA LEU A 446 -28.98 -29.20 -2.76
C LEU A 446 -27.97 -30.26 -2.29
N ALA A 447 -28.38 -31.22 -1.45
CA ALA A 447 -27.49 -32.30 -0.99
C ALA A 447 -26.95 -33.17 -2.15
N HIS A 448 -27.69 -33.26 -3.26
CA HIS A 448 -27.30 -34.00 -4.46
C HIS A 448 -26.44 -33.17 -5.43
N TYR A 449 -26.31 -31.86 -5.20
CA TYR A 449 -25.49 -31.00 -6.05
C TYR A 449 -24.02 -31.31 -5.79
N PRO A 450 -23.18 -31.48 -6.83
CA PRO A 450 -21.82 -31.97 -6.66
C PRO A 450 -21.09 -31.24 -5.53
N GLU A 451 -20.62 -32.01 -4.56
CA GLU A 451 -19.64 -31.51 -3.60
C GLU A 451 -18.26 -31.57 -4.24
N PRO A 452 -17.33 -30.66 -3.87
CA PRO A 452 -15.94 -30.86 -4.19
C PRO A 452 -15.53 -32.24 -3.67
N PRO A 453 -14.85 -33.10 -4.46
CA PRO A 453 -14.39 -34.38 -3.94
C PRO A 453 -13.50 -34.16 -2.71
N ALA A 454 -13.70 -34.97 -1.66
CA ALA A 454 -12.75 -35.05 -0.56
C ALA A 454 -11.37 -35.42 -1.13
N ALA A 455 -10.30 -34.84 -0.56
CA ALA A 455 -8.96 -35.01 -1.07
C ALA A 455 -8.60 -36.50 -1.18
N PRO A 456 -8.12 -37.00 -2.33
CA PRO A 456 -7.59 -38.36 -2.38
C PRO A 456 -6.34 -38.45 -1.52
N ALA A 457 -6.33 -39.40 -0.57
CA ALA A 457 -5.19 -39.70 0.28
C ALA A 457 -3.90 -39.86 -0.55
N SER A 458 -2.95 -38.95 -0.38
CA SER A 458 -1.61 -39.08 -0.93
C SER A 458 -0.81 -40.04 -0.05
N GLY A 459 -0.82 -41.33 -0.39
CA GLY A 459 0.07 -42.33 0.16
C GLY A 459 0.18 -43.54 -0.78
N PRO A 460 1.38 -44.09 -1.06
CA PRO A 460 1.50 -45.33 -1.80
C PRO A 460 0.87 -46.47 -0.99
N ALA A 461 -0.01 -47.24 -1.64
CA ALA A 461 -0.49 -48.50 -1.11
C ALA A 461 0.64 -49.54 -1.17
N ASP A 462 1.55 -49.53 -0.20
CA ASP A 462 2.37 -50.70 0.10
C ASP A 462 1.70 -51.51 1.20
N ALA A 463 1.40 -52.77 0.86
CA ALA A 463 0.82 -53.75 1.75
C ALA A 463 1.81 -54.08 2.89
N GLN A 464 1.40 -53.80 4.13
CA GLN A 464 2.00 -54.40 5.32
C GLN A 464 0.92 -54.81 6.31
N GLU A 465 1.03 -56.06 6.77
CA GLU A 465 0.10 -56.78 7.65
C GLU A 465 -0.17 -56.05 9.00
N PRO A 466 -1.33 -56.28 9.64
CA PRO A 466 -1.72 -55.54 10.83
C PRO A 466 -1.01 -56.04 12.10
N ALA A 467 -0.42 -55.10 12.85
CA ALA A 467 0.02 -55.32 14.23
C ALA A 467 -1.18 -55.25 15.20
N PRO A 468 -1.14 -55.92 16.36
CA PRO A 468 -2.32 -56.19 17.17
C PRO A 468 -2.80 -54.97 17.97
N ALA A 469 -4.12 -55.00 18.23
CA ALA A 469 -4.94 -53.95 18.81
C ALA A 469 -4.37 -53.31 20.10
N ALA A 470 -4.21 -51.99 20.07
CA ALA A 470 -4.12 -51.14 21.25
C ALA A 470 -5.36 -50.24 21.31
N GLU A 471 -5.82 -50.02 22.54
CA GLU A 471 -7.09 -49.44 22.99
C GLU A 471 -7.55 -48.19 22.22
N GLN A 472 -8.84 -48.17 21.88
CA GLN A 472 -9.53 -47.06 21.22
C GLN A 472 -9.50 -45.80 22.09
N ALA A 473 -8.67 -44.84 21.68
CA ALA A 473 -8.84 -43.44 22.01
C ALA A 473 -10.16 -42.92 21.39
N PRO A 474 -10.82 -41.90 21.98
CA PRO A 474 -12.07 -41.37 21.46
C PRO A 474 -11.90 -40.92 20.01
N GLU A 475 -12.91 -41.21 19.17
CA GLU A 475 -12.98 -40.85 17.76
C GLU A 475 -12.66 -39.36 17.56
N VAL A 476 -11.41 -39.09 17.19
CA VAL A 476 -11.02 -37.84 16.55
C VAL A 476 -11.66 -37.88 15.17
N GLY A 477 -12.47 -36.86 14.83
CA GLY A 477 -13.19 -36.78 13.56
C GLY A 477 -12.29 -37.08 12.35
N ASP A 478 -12.91 -37.60 11.30
CA ASP A 478 -12.23 -38.05 10.09
C ASP A 478 -11.18 -37.02 9.61
N PRO A 479 -9.88 -37.37 9.58
CA PRO A 479 -8.84 -36.46 9.09
C PRO A 479 -9.01 -36.08 7.61
N ASP A 480 -9.87 -36.78 6.87
CA ASP A 480 -10.20 -36.49 5.47
C ASP A 480 -11.36 -35.47 5.30
N GLU A 481 -12.06 -35.08 6.37
CA GLU A 481 -13.04 -34.00 6.30
C GLU A 481 -12.34 -32.62 6.17
N PRO A 482 -12.74 -31.76 5.21
CA PRO A 482 -12.22 -30.40 5.11
C PRO A 482 -12.42 -29.68 6.45
N PRO A 483 -11.41 -28.96 6.96
CA PRO A 483 -11.54 -28.27 8.24
C PRO A 483 -12.72 -27.29 8.19
N PRO A 484 -13.54 -27.20 9.26
CA PRO A 484 -14.65 -26.26 9.32
C PRO A 484 -14.13 -24.86 9.04
N GLY A 485 -14.63 -24.23 7.97
CA GLY A 485 -14.08 -22.98 7.46
C GLY A 485 -14.40 -21.75 8.34
N SER A 486 -13.92 -20.56 7.99
CA SER A 486 -13.90 -19.32 8.80
C SER A 486 -14.78 -18.19 8.23
N VAL A 487 -15.05 -17.13 9.00
CA VAL A 487 -15.67 -15.90 8.48
C VAL A 487 -15.11 -14.63 9.13
N MET A 488 -14.80 -13.62 8.30
CA MET A 488 -14.54 -12.26 8.77
C MET A 488 -15.72 -11.35 8.40
N ILE A 489 -16.28 -10.67 9.39
CA ILE A 489 -17.37 -9.70 9.21
C ILE A 489 -16.87 -8.32 9.62
N VAL A 490 -17.04 -7.34 8.74
CA VAL A 490 -16.74 -5.93 9.00
C VAL A 490 -18.03 -5.13 8.91
N LEU A 491 -18.36 -4.40 9.98
CA LEU A 491 -19.50 -3.50 10.07
C LEU A 491 -19.00 -2.05 10.09
N ALA A 492 -19.61 -1.20 9.29
CA ALA A 492 -19.37 0.24 9.28
C ALA A 492 -20.67 0.97 9.56
N THR A 493 -20.60 2.12 10.23
CA THR A 493 -21.75 3.03 10.36
C THR A 493 -21.32 4.49 10.49
N ASP A 494 -22.18 5.41 10.10
CA ASP A 494 -22.03 6.85 10.39
C ASP A 494 -22.84 7.28 11.62
N ALA A 495 -23.40 6.34 12.37
CA ALA A 495 -23.96 6.60 13.69
C ALA A 495 -22.85 6.93 14.69
N PRO A 496 -23.00 7.99 15.53
CA PRO A 496 -22.00 8.38 16.51
C PRO A 496 -21.94 7.39 17.68
N LEU A 497 -21.16 6.33 17.53
CA LEU A 497 -21.02 5.26 18.52
C LEU A 497 -19.62 5.25 19.14
N ASP A 498 -19.55 4.89 20.43
CA ASP A 498 -18.30 4.60 21.12
C ASP A 498 -17.85 3.13 20.93
N ALA A 499 -16.65 2.79 21.40
CA ALA A 499 -16.08 1.44 21.29
C ALA A 499 -16.93 0.35 21.98
N ARG A 500 -17.58 0.67 23.11
CA ARG A 500 -18.45 -0.26 23.82
C ARG A 500 -19.72 -0.53 23.00
N GLN A 501 -20.34 0.51 22.45
CA GLN A 501 -21.51 0.40 21.57
C GLN A 501 -21.18 -0.36 20.29
N LEU A 502 -20.03 -0.10 19.69
CA LEU A 502 -19.55 -0.83 18.51
C LEU A 502 -19.27 -2.30 18.82
N THR A 503 -18.77 -2.62 20.02
CA THR A 503 -18.66 -4.02 20.48
C THR A 503 -20.03 -4.68 20.64
N ARG A 504 -21.05 -3.96 21.13
CA ARG A 504 -22.44 -4.46 21.17
C ARG A 504 -22.98 -4.71 19.76
N LEU A 505 -22.66 -3.82 18.82
CA LEU A 505 -23.06 -3.92 17.41
C LEU A 505 -22.37 -5.12 16.73
N ALA A 506 -21.07 -5.31 16.93
CA ALA A 506 -20.31 -6.46 16.43
C ALA A 506 -20.93 -7.79 16.87
N ARG A 507 -21.41 -7.91 18.11
CA ARG A 507 -22.14 -9.10 18.59
C ARG A 507 -23.40 -9.42 17.79
N ARG A 508 -24.03 -8.44 17.14
CA ARG A 508 -25.23 -8.66 16.30
C ARG A 508 -24.88 -9.27 14.96
N GLY A 509 -23.67 -9.06 14.45
CA GLY A 509 -23.22 -9.72 13.22
C GLY A 509 -23.30 -11.24 13.32
N ALA A 510 -22.98 -11.82 14.49
CA ALA A 510 -23.12 -13.25 14.75
C ALA A 510 -24.56 -13.76 14.64
N LEU A 511 -25.57 -12.93 14.94
CA LEU A 511 -26.97 -13.31 14.77
C LEU A 511 -27.38 -13.37 13.30
N GLY A 512 -26.84 -12.48 12.45
CA GLY A 512 -27.03 -12.55 11.00
C GLY A 512 -26.37 -13.79 10.40
N LEU A 513 -25.17 -14.11 10.87
CA LEU A 513 -24.46 -15.35 10.52
C LEU A 513 -25.25 -16.60 10.89
N ALA A 514 -25.87 -16.63 12.08
CA ALA A 514 -26.69 -17.76 12.52
C ALA A 514 -27.94 -17.96 11.63
N ARG A 515 -28.53 -16.88 11.10
CA ARG A 515 -29.74 -16.95 10.24
C ARG A 515 -29.51 -17.64 8.90
N VAL A 516 -28.27 -17.66 8.42
CA VAL A 516 -27.89 -18.38 7.19
C VAL A 516 -27.37 -19.80 7.47
N GLY A 517 -27.35 -20.23 8.74
CA GLY A 517 -26.89 -21.57 9.14
C GLY A 517 -25.49 -21.63 9.75
N GLY A 518 -24.86 -20.48 10.06
CA GLY A 518 -23.56 -20.49 10.71
C GLY A 518 -23.61 -21.02 12.15
N SER A 519 -22.84 -22.08 12.41
CA SER A 519 -22.80 -22.79 13.69
C SER A 519 -21.51 -22.56 14.50
N ALA A 520 -20.55 -21.79 13.97
CA ALA A 520 -19.26 -21.52 14.60
C ALA A 520 -18.52 -22.79 15.05
N ALA A 521 -18.39 -23.76 14.14
CA ALA A 521 -17.74 -25.04 14.38
C ALA A 521 -16.29 -24.86 14.88
N ASN A 522 -15.74 -25.87 15.56
CA ASN A 522 -14.45 -25.79 16.28
C ASN A 522 -13.30 -25.15 15.49
N GLY A 523 -13.13 -25.51 14.21
CA GLY A 523 -12.09 -24.99 13.32
C GLY A 523 -12.38 -23.62 12.67
N SER A 524 -13.54 -23.02 12.94
CA SER A 524 -14.06 -21.80 12.33
C SER A 524 -13.50 -20.55 13.01
N GLY A 525 -12.68 -19.76 12.31
CA GLY A 525 -12.28 -18.44 12.79
C GLY A 525 -13.34 -17.39 12.51
N ASP A 526 -14.17 -17.06 13.51
CA ASP A 526 -15.35 -16.22 13.34
C ASP A 526 -15.22 -14.90 14.10
N PHE A 527 -14.93 -13.83 13.37
CA PHE A 527 -14.66 -12.52 13.93
C PHE A 527 -15.60 -11.47 13.34
N VAL A 528 -16.08 -10.59 14.20
CA VAL A 528 -16.82 -9.39 13.80
C VAL A 528 -16.11 -8.15 14.30
N LEU A 529 -15.82 -7.22 13.41
CA LEU A 529 -15.23 -5.93 13.72
C LEU A 529 -16.21 -4.83 13.28
N ALA A 530 -16.53 -3.89 14.17
CA ALA A 530 -17.41 -2.77 13.88
C ALA A 530 -16.68 -1.44 14.10
N PHE A 531 -16.87 -0.48 13.21
CA PHE A 531 -16.36 0.88 13.37
C PHE A 531 -17.40 1.95 13.01
N SER A 532 -17.20 3.16 13.53
CA SER A 532 -18.03 4.32 13.19
C SER A 532 -17.22 5.44 12.54
N THR A 533 -17.73 6.03 11.46
CA THR A 533 -17.07 7.15 10.75
C THR A 533 -17.44 8.54 11.33
N ALA A 534 -18.40 8.60 12.26
CA ALA A 534 -18.95 9.84 12.78
C ALA A 534 -17.98 10.66 13.64
N ASN A 535 -17.17 9.98 14.46
CA ASN A 535 -16.22 10.61 15.37
C ASN A 535 -14.79 10.26 14.94
N ARG A 536 -13.90 11.26 14.93
CA ARG A 536 -12.46 11.05 14.69
C ARG A 536 -11.66 11.33 15.95
N THR A 537 -10.60 10.56 16.15
CA THR A 537 -9.64 10.70 17.25
C THR A 537 -8.30 11.11 16.68
N ALA A 538 -7.91 12.37 16.89
CA ALA A 538 -6.61 12.85 16.48
C ALA A 538 -5.50 12.08 17.23
N HIS A 539 -4.41 11.73 16.54
CA HIS A 539 -3.28 11.05 17.16
C HIS A 539 -2.57 11.93 18.20
N ARG A 540 -2.45 13.23 17.90
CA ARG A 540 -1.93 14.25 18.81
C ARG A 540 -3.07 15.18 19.20
N ALA A 541 -3.13 15.53 20.47
CA ALA A 541 -4.08 16.48 21.02
C ALA A 541 -3.34 17.44 21.96
N ASP A 542 -3.63 18.73 21.83
CA ASP A 542 -3.03 19.78 22.67
C ASP A 542 -3.68 19.87 24.06
N TYR A 543 -4.80 19.16 24.26
CA TYR A 543 -5.60 19.19 25.48
C TYR A 543 -5.95 17.76 25.96
N PRO A 544 -6.01 17.52 27.28
CA PRO A 544 -6.21 16.19 27.86
C PRO A 544 -7.66 15.70 27.77
N VAL A 545 -8.60 16.54 27.35
CA VAL A 545 -10.03 16.23 27.29
C VAL A 545 -10.58 16.51 25.90
N ARG A 546 -11.60 15.74 25.51
CA ARG A 546 -12.37 15.96 24.29
C ARG A 546 -13.86 15.77 24.54
N ALA A 547 -14.68 16.57 23.88
CA ALA A 547 -16.11 16.33 23.80
C ALA A 547 -16.39 15.37 22.62
N VAL A 548 -17.24 14.37 22.84
CA VAL A 548 -17.73 13.47 21.79
C VAL A 548 -19.25 13.47 21.81
N THR A 549 -19.86 13.47 20.63
CA THR A 549 -21.29 13.22 20.51
C THR A 549 -21.50 11.73 20.38
N LEU A 550 -22.44 11.17 21.15
CA LEU A 550 -22.79 9.76 21.13
C LEU A 550 -24.30 9.58 21.01
N LEU A 551 -24.72 8.55 20.27
CA LEU A 551 -26.09 8.07 20.28
C LEU A 551 -26.37 7.44 21.65
N ARG A 552 -27.52 7.74 22.24
CA ARG A 552 -27.91 7.13 23.52
C ARG A 552 -28.21 5.64 23.33
N ASP A 553 -27.78 4.80 24.28
CA ASP A 553 -28.05 3.36 24.23
C ASP A 553 -29.54 3.00 24.26
N ASP A 554 -30.38 3.84 24.87
CA ASP A 554 -31.83 3.67 25.01
C ASP A 554 -32.65 4.31 23.88
N SER A 555 -31.97 4.82 22.84
CA SER A 555 -32.61 5.32 21.63
C SER A 555 -33.14 4.16 20.79
N ALA A 556 -34.34 4.30 20.22
CA ALA A 556 -34.89 3.36 19.24
C ALA A 556 -33.94 3.13 18.04
N ALA A 557 -33.17 4.16 17.65
CA ALA A 557 -32.16 4.04 16.61
C ALA A 557 -31.06 3.03 16.94
N MET A 558 -30.74 2.79 18.22
CA MET A 558 -29.77 1.77 18.62
C MET A 558 -30.32 0.35 18.40
N ASP A 559 -31.59 0.12 18.69
CA ASP A 559 -32.26 -1.17 18.41
C ASP A 559 -32.38 -1.42 16.91
N ASP A 560 -32.68 -0.37 16.13
CA ASP A 560 -32.72 -0.45 14.67
C ASP A 560 -31.33 -0.67 14.07
N LEU A 561 -30.26 -0.09 14.64
CA LEU A 561 -28.87 -0.41 14.25
C LEU A 561 -28.52 -1.87 14.54
N PHE A 562 -29.00 -2.43 15.66
CA PHE A 562 -28.83 -3.85 15.93
C PHE A 562 -29.58 -4.71 14.93
N ARG A 563 -30.83 -4.38 14.58
CA ARG A 563 -31.57 -5.07 13.52
C ARG A 563 -30.85 -4.97 12.18
N ALA A 564 -30.40 -3.77 11.83
CA ALA A 564 -29.63 -3.50 10.61
C ALA A 564 -28.38 -4.36 10.51
N ALA A 565 -27.61 -4.52 11.59
CA ALA A 565 -26.44 -5.39 11.60
C ALA A 565 -26.79 -6.85 11.33
N VAL A 566 -27.90 -7.35 11.87
CA VAL A 566 -28.36 -8.72 11.59
C VAL A 566 -28.74 -8.87 10.11
N GLU A 567 -29.60 -7.99 9.61
CA GLU A 567 -30.11 -8.04 8.24
C GLU A 567 -29.00 -7.84 7.19
N ALA A 568 -28.08 -6.90 7.44
CA ALA A 568 -26.97 -6.62 6.52
C ALA A 568 -25.97 -7.78 6.46
N VAL A 569 -25.67 -8.44 7.60
CA VAL A 569 -24.78 -9.62 7.57
C VAL A 569 -25.44 -10.81 6.90
N GLU A 570 -26.71 -11.07 7.21
CA GLU A 570 -27.51 -12.12 6.56
C GLU A 570 -27.49 -11.93 5.03
N GLU A 571 -27.82 -10.73 4.54
CA GLU A 571 -27.82 -10.44 3.11
C GLU A 571 -26.41 -10.46 2.50
N ALA A 572 -25.38 -9.99 3.22
CA ALA A 572 -24.01 -10.01 2.73
C ALA A 572 -23.49 -11.43 2.51
N VAL A 573 -23.81 -12.39 3.40
CA VAL A 573 -23.45 -13.80 3.19
C VAL A 573 -24.19 -14.38 1.98
N ILE A 574 -25.49 -14.10 1.85
CA ILE A 574 -26.28 -14.55 0.69
C ILE A 574 -25.69 -13.94 -0.60
N ASN A 575 -25.33 -12.66 -0.59
CA ASN A 575 -24.69 -12.00 -1.73
C ASN A 575 -23.34 -12.63 -2.07
N ALA A 576 -22.52 -13.02 -1.08
CA ALA A 576 -21.26 -13.73 -1.34
C ALA A 576 -21.49 -15.03 -2.14
N LEU A 577 -22.54 -15.80 -1.81
CA LEU A 577 -22.91 -17.03 -2.51
C LEU A 577 -23.52 -16.76 -3.90
N PHE A 578 -24.40 -15.77 -4.00
CA PHE A 578 -25.11 -15.43 -5.25
C PHE A 578 -24.17 -14.84 -6.30
N THR A 579 -23.20 -14.04 -5.85
CA THR A 579 -22.29 -13.32 -6.73
C THR A 579 -21.06 -14.15 -7.13
N ALA A 580 -20.74 -15.19 -6.37
CA ALA A 580 -19.60 -16.06 -6.63
C ALA A 580 -19.75 -16.88 -7.93
N ARG A 581 -18.64 -17.09 -8.63
CA ARG A 581 -18.54 -17.92 -9.84
C ARG A 581 -17.87 -19.25 -9.52
N THR A 582 -18.15 -20.30 -10.29
CA THR A 582 -17.46 -21.59 -10.13
C THR A 582 -15.95 -21.40 -10.26
N VAL A 583 -15.17 -21.97 -9.34
CA VAL A 583 -13.70 -21.90 -9.37
C VAL A 583 -13.11 -23.30 -9.27
N THR A 584 -12.23 -23.61 -10.22
CA THR A 584 -11.32 -24.76 -10.15
C THR A 584 -9.99 -24.31 -9.57
N GLY A 585 -9.52 -24.99 -8.54
CA GLY A 585 -8.29 -24.72 -7.81
C GLY A 585 -7.26 -25.84 -7.96
N ARG A 586 -6.41 -25.96 -6.93
CA ARG A 586 -5.41 -27.02 -6.82
C ARG A 586 -6.02 -28.42 -6.87
N ASP A 587 -5.25 -29.39 -7.34
CA ASP A 587 -5.62 -30.82 -7.41
C ASP A 587 -6.92 -31.08 -8.20
N GLY A 588 -7.36 -30.11 -9.02
CA GLY A 588 -8.65 -30.18 -9.70
C GLY A 588 -9.87 -30.00 -8.79
N HIS A 589 -9.69 -29.55 -7.54
CA HIS A 589 -10.81 -29.23 -6.66
C HIS A 589 -11.69 -28.13 -7.27
N VAL A 590 -13.00 -28.32 -7.22
CA VAL A 590 -13.98 -27.38 -7.79
C VAL A 590 -14.93 -26.93 -6.70
N ALA A 591 -15.03 -25.62 -6.50
CA ALA A 591 -16.12 -25.02 -5.75
C ALA A 591 -17.16 -24.49 -6.74
N HIS A 592 -18.31 -25.15 -6.80
CA HIS A 592 -19.41 -24.77 -7.68
C HIS A 592 -20.11 -23.51 -7.19
N GLU A 593 -20.51 -22.66 -8.12
CA GLU A 593 -21.41 -21.56 -7.81
C GLU A 593 -22.81 -22.06 -7.38
N LEU A 594 -23.49 -21.28 -6.54
CA LEU A 594 -24.86 -21.61 -6.13
C LEU A 594 -25.81 -21.56 -7.35
N PRO A 595 -26.67 -22.58 -7.56
CA PRO A 595 -27.68 -22.58 -8.62
C PRO A 595 -28.84 -21.63 -8.29
N VAL A 596 -28.58 -20.34 -8.45
CA VAL A 596 -29.45 -19.25 -7.97
C VAL A 596 -30.89 -19.35 -8.51
N ASP A 597 -31.08 -19.70 -9.78
CA ASP A 597 -32.44 -19.79 -10.36
C ASP A 597 -33.29 -20.87 -9.66
N GLN A 598 -32.67 -22.01 -9.34
CA GLN A 598 -33.33 -23.09 -8.61
C GLN A 598 -33.62 -22.67 -7.16
N VAL A 599 -32.68 -21.99 -6.51
CA VAL A 599 -32.87 -21.46 -5.16
C VAL A 599 -34.03 -20.47 -5.09
N LEU A 600 -34.10 -19.53 -6.05
CA LEU A 600 -35.20 -18.55 -6.14
C LEU A 600 -36.55 -19.23 -6.39
N SER A 601 -36.59 -20.32 -7.18
CA SER A 601 -37.84 -21.07 -7.39
C SER A 601 -38.42 -21.62 -6.08
N TRP A 602 -37.58 -22.16 -5.18
CA TRP A 602 -38.04 -22.70 -3.90
C TRP A 602 -38.47 -21.62 -2.91
N LEU A 603 -37.82 -20.46 -2.94
CA LEU A 603 -38.17 -19.32 -2.09
C LEU A 603 -39.56 -18.77 -2.48
N ASN A 604 -39.84 -18.68 -3.78
CA ASN A 604 -41.14 -18.25 -4.29
C ASN A 604 -42.26 -19.26 -3.99
N GLU A 605 -41.95 -20.56 -3.94
CA GLU A 605 -42.90 -21.61 -3.54
C GLU A 605 -43.25 -21.53 -2.05
N SER A 606 -42.31 -21.14 -1.19
CA SER A 606 -42.53 -21.05 0.26
C SER A 606 -43.29 -19.79 0.71
N ASP A 607 -43.39 -18.78 -0.15
CA ASP A 607 -44.20 -17.57 0.08
C ASP A 607 -45.69 -17.78 -0.28
N GLN A 608 -46.05 -18.93 -0.87
CA GLN A 608 -47.43 -19.40 -1.09
C GLN A 608 -47.88 -20.33 0.04
#